data_AF-A0A800CKD4-F1
#
_entry.id   AF-A0A800CKD4-F1
#
_cell.length_a   1.000
_cell.length_b   1.000
_cell.length_c   1.000
_cell.angle_alpha   90.00
_cell.angle_beta   90.00
_cell.angle_gamma   90.00
#
_symmetry.space_group_name_H-M   'P 1'
#
loop_
_entity.id
_entity.type
_entity.pdbx_description
1 polymer ?
#
loop_
_entity_poly.entity_id
_entity_poly.type
_entity_poly.pdbx_seq_one_letter_code
_entity_poly.pdbx_strand_id
1 'polypeptide(L)'
;MLTGVALLAAGLFLAGCGPTETFDDRLQAVVTAQGIRPYEPPPSPEPTLVTLGEALYFDKILSGNRDISCATCHHPTLASGDELALSIGTGGMGLGPQRQMGVGRERIPRNAPEVFNRGAAEWRTMFWDS
;
A
#
# COMPACT_ATOMS: atom_id res chain seq x y z
N MET A 1 -79.56 23.15 -7.67
CA MET A 1 -79.39 22.12 -8.73
C MET A 1 -78.00 22.37 -9.33
N LEU A 2 -76.95 21.78 -8.74
CA LEU A 2 -76.24 20.59 -9.28
C LEU A 2 -75.73 20.88 -10.71
N THR A 3 -74.45 21.04 -11.04
CA THR A 3 -73.27 20.27 -10.64
C THR A 3 -72.00 21.09 -10.93
N GLY A 4 -71.09 21.16 -9.96
CA GLY A 4 -69.80 21.84 -10.09
C GLY A 4 -68.75 20.92 -10.70
N VAL A 5 -68.13 21.43 -11.76
CA VAL A 5 -66.78 21.16 -12.29
C VAL A 5 -66.00 20.07 -11.54
N ALA A 6 -66.12 18.83 -12.02
CA ALA A 6 -65.15 17.78 -11.78
C ALA A 6 -64.26 17.71 -13.02
N LEU A 7 -62.98 18.08 -12.91
CA LEU A 7 -61.83 17.55 -13.67
C LEU A 7 -60.61 18.45 -13.46
N LEU A 8 -59.44 17.82 -13.38
CA LEU A 8 -58.07 18.39 -13.32
C LEU A 8 -57.49 18.71 -11.94
N ALA A 9 -57.32 17.69 -11.10
CA ALA A 9 -56.27 17.73 -10.07
C ALA A 9 -55.68 16.34 -9.76
N ALA A 10 -55.40 15.53 -10.79
CA ALA A 10 -54.83 14.19 -10.61
C ALA A 10 -53.63 13.95 -11.53
N GLY A 11 -52.65 14.85 -11.55
CA GLY A 11 -51.53 14.74 -12.49
C GLY A 11 -50.21 15.37 -12.09
N LEU A 12 -49.92 15.58 -10.80
CA LEU A 12 -48.65 16.20 -10.42
C LEU A 12 -48.12 15.75 -9.04
N PHE A 13 -47.93 14.44 -8.84
CA PHE A 13 -47.16 13.91 -7.69
C PHE A 13 -46.23 12.75 -8.10
N LEU A 14 -45.59 12.84 -9.28
CA LEU A 14 -44.48 11.96 -9.67
C LEU A 14 -43.13 12.68 -9.69
N ALA A 15 -43.02 13.82 -8.99
CA ALA A 15 -41.74 14.50 -8.83
C ALA A 15 -40.99 13.90 -7.62
N GLY A 16 -39.90 13.17 -7.90
CA GLY A 16 -38.74 13.18 -7.02
C GLY A 16 -38.32 11.87 -6.35
N CYS A 17 -38.24 10.77 -7.09
CA CYS A 17 -37.28 9.69 -6.75
C CYS A 17 -36.45 9.39 -8.01
N GLY A 18 -35.51 10.29 -8.33
CA GLY A 18 -34.38 9.88 -9.16
C GLY A 18 -33.54 8.87 -8.37
N PRO A 19 -32.82 7.95 -9.03
CA PRO A 19 -31.90 7.06 -8.32
C PRO A 19 -30.93 7.93 -7.53
N THR A 20 -30.90 7.74 -6.20
CA THR A 20 -29.88 8.35 -5.35
C THR A 20 -28.54 7.75 -5.76
N GLU A 21 -27.69 8.56 -6.36
CA GLU A 21 -26.32 8.16 -6.70
C GLU A 21 -25.62 7.63 -5.46
N THR A 22 -25.16 6.38 -5.53
CA THR A 22 -24.49 5.71 -4.42
C THR A 22 -23.02 6.15 -4.32
N PHE A 23 -22.35 5.81 -3.22
CA PHE A 23 -20.90 6.01 -3.14
C PHE A 23 -20.15 5.18 -4.20
N ASP A 24 -20.67 4.01 -4.55
CA ASP A 24 -20.07 3.14 -5.57
C ASP A 24 -20.19 3.76 -6.96
N ASP A 25 -21.33 4.39 -7.28
CA ASP A 25 -21.51 5.11 -8.55
C ASP A 25 -20.52 6.28 -8.67
N ARG A 26 -20.34 7.04 -7.59
CA ARG A 26 -19.37 8.15 -7.52
C ARG A 26 -17.93 7.66 -7.64
N LEU A 27 -17.58 6.56 -6.96
CA LEU A 27 -16.27 5.94 -7.05
C LEU A 27 -15.98 5.46 -8.48
N GLN A 28 -16.95 4.78 -9.11
CA GLN A 28 -16.80 4.28 -10.47
C GLN A 28 -16.64 5.43 -11.49
N ALA A 29 -17.36 6.54 -11.29
CA ALA A 29 -17.19 7.74 -12.11
C ALA A 29 -15.77 8.31 -12.00
N VAL A 30 -15.21 8.39 -10.78
CA VAL A 30 -13.81 8.84 -10.56
C VAL A 30 -12.81 7.86 -11.17
N VAL A 31 -12.96 6.54 -10.95
CA VAL A 31 -12.10 5.50 -11.52
C VAL A 31 -12.06 5.62 -13.04
N THR A 32 -13.22 5.78 -13.67
CA THR A 32 -13.35 5.92 -15.12
C THR A 32 -12.73 7.22 -15.62
N ALA A 33 -13.07 8.36 -14.99
CA ALA A 33 -12.59 9.67 -15.40
C ALA A 33 -11.07 9.83 -15.26
N GLN A 34 -10.47 9.18 -14.25
CA GLN A 34 -9.03 9.19 -14.01
C GLN A 34 -8.29 8.09 -14.75
N GLY A 35 -8.98 7.21 -15.49
CA GLY A 35 -8.37 6.07 -16.16
C GLY A 35 -7.65 5.12 -15.19
N ILE A 36 -8.13 5.02 -13.95
CA ILE A 36 -7.55 4.13 -12.94
C ILE A 36 -7.82 2.70 -13.38
N ARG A 37 -6.74 1.96 -13.63
CA ARG A 37 -6.75 0.56 -14.03
C ARG A 37 -6.22 -0.33 -12.91
N PRO A 38 -6.62 -1.61 -12.84
CA PRO A 38 -5.98 -2.57 -11.96
C PRO A 38 -4.47 -2.60 -12.19
N TYR A 39 -3.73 -2.87 -11.11
CA TYR A 39 -2.29 -3.06 -11.19
C TYR A 39 -1.94 -4.25 -12.09
N GLU A 40 -1.04 -4.04 -13.04
CA GLU A 40 -0.48 -5.07 -13.89
C GLU A 40 0.82 -5.59 -13.25
N PRO A 41 0.82 -6.81 -12.69
CA PRO A 41 2.03 -7.33 -12.07
C PRO A 41 3.14 -7.54 -13.13
N PRO A 42 4.41 -7.30 -12.77
CA PRO A 42 5.51 -7.56 -13.67
C PRO A 42 5.57 -9.06 -13.99
N PRO A 43 6.22 -9.44 -15.12
CA PRO A 43 6.51 -10.83 -15.42
C PRO A 43 7.20 -11.51 -14.25
N SER A 44 6.83 -12.76 -13.97
CA SER A 44 7.50 -13.54 -12.94
C SER A 44 8.99 -13.73 -13.30
N PRO A 45 9.91 -13.46 -12.36
CA PRO A 45 11.33 -13.69 -12.60
C PRO A 45 11.64 -15.18 -12.76
N GLU A 46 12.79 -15.49 -13.38
CA GLU A 46 13.30 -16.85 -13.48
C GLU A 46 13.39 -17.52 -12.10
N PRO A 47 12.92 -18.76 -11.92
CA PRO A 47 12.85 -19.41 -10.61
C PRO A 47 14.20 -19.47 -9.87
N THR A 48 15.29 -19.68 -10.59
CA THR A 48 16.64 -19.72 -10.01
C THR A 48 17.07 -18.35 -9.46
N LEU A 49 16.64 -17.26 -10.09
CA LEU A 49 16.89 -15.90 -9.60
C LEU A 49 16.03 -15.59 -8.38
N VAL A 50 14.80 -16.12 -8.32
CA VAL A 50 13.96 -16.01 -7.11
C VAL A 50 14.63 -16.68 -5.92
N THR A 51 15.09 -17.92 -6.07
CA THR A 51 15.79 -18.64 -5.00
C THR A 51 17.07 -17.94 -4.56
N LEU A 52 17.87 -17.44 -5.52
CA LEU A 52 19.06 -16.67 -5.20
C LEU A 52 18.71 -15.36 -4.47
N GLY A 53 17.71 -14.64 -4.95
CA GLY A 53 17.25 -13.39 -4.34
C GLY A 53 16.77 -13.60 -2.91
N GLU A 54 15.99 -14.66 -2.67
CA GLU A 54 15.57 -15.06 -1.33
C GLU A 54 16.77 -15.33 -0.43
N ALA A 55 17.74 -16.13 -0.86
CA ALA A 55 18.95 -16.39 -0.08
C ALA A 55 19.68 -15.09 0.29
N LEU A 56 19.90 -14.19 -0.67
CA LEU A 56 20.57 -12.90 -0.44
C LEU A 56 19.75 -11.98 0.50
N TYR A 57 18.42 -12.02 0.43
CA TYR A 57 17.53 -11.17 1.22
C TYR A 57 17.67 -11.43 2.73
N PHE A 58 17.86 -12.69 3.11
CA PHE A 58 18.00 -13.11 4.50
C PHE A 58 19.47 -13.24 4.95
N ASP A 59 20.42 -13.21 4.03
CA ASP A 59 21.84 -13.38 4.37
C ASP A 59 22.45 -12.10 4.94
N LYS A 60 23.09 -12.24 6.10
CA LYS A 60 23.80 -11.16 6.77
C LYS A 60 25.22 -10.98 6.24
N ILE A 61 25.74 -11.91 5.44
CA ILE A 61 27.10 -11.86 4.91
C ILE A 61 27.37 -10.57 4.10
N LEU A 62 26.32 -9.98 3.56
CA LEU A 62 26.37 -8.75 2.77
C LEU A 62 26.59 -7.48 3.63
N SER A 63 26.35 -7.53 4.95
CA SER A 63 26.69 -6.40 5.83
C SER A 63 28.15 -6.48 6.29
N GLY A 64 28.84 -5.34 6.36
CA GLY A 64 30.28 -5.31 6.67
C GLY A 64 30.64 -5.99 7.99
N ASN A 65 29.78 -5.89 9.00
CA ASN A 65 29.92 -6.53 10.31
C ASN A 65 29.06 -7.79 10.48
N ARG A 66 28.40 -8.26 9.42
CA ARG A 66 27.67 -9.54 9.31
C ARG A 66 26.52 -9.74 10.31
N ASP A 67 25.82 -8.68 10.69
CA ASP A 67 24.73 -8.72 11.68
C ASP A 67 23.35 -8.28 11.15
N ILE A 68 23.29 -7.68 9.95
CA ILE A 68 22.08 -7.15 9.31
C ILE A 68 21.91 -7.75 7.91
N SER A 69 20.67 -8.01 7.52
CA SER A 69 20.26 -8.41 6.16
C SER A 69 19.12 -7.50 5.68
N CYS A 70 18.67 -7.65 4.44
CA CYS A 70 17.47 -6.94 3.96
C CYS A 70 16.26 -7.27 4.84
N ALA A 71 16.10 -8.55 5.19
CA ALA A 71 15.02 -9.06 6.03
C ALA A 71 15.02 -8.50 7.47
N THR A 72 16.12 -7.91 7.94
CA THR A 72 16.17 -7.35 9.30
C THR A 72 15.29 -6.11 9.47
N CYS A 73 15.18 -5.29 8.42
CA CYS A 73 14.32 -4.10 8.42
C CYS A 73 13.10 -4.25 7.49
N HIS A 74 13.07 -5.28 6.63
CA HIS A 74 11.97 -5.50 5.67
C HIS A 74 11.38 -6.91 5.83
N HIS A 75 11.06 -7.31 7.06
CA HIS A 75 10.70 -8.70 7.32
C HIS A 75 9.29 -9.04 6.78
N PRO A 76 9.09 -10.18 6.08
CA PRO A 76 7.78 -10.50 5.49
C PRO A 76 6.63 -10.58 6.50
N THR A 77 6.90 -11.03 7.72
CA THR A 77 5.88 -11.10 8.79
C THR A 77 5.48 -9.74 9.35
N LEU A 78 6.21 -8.69 9.01
CA LEU A 78 5.99 -7.31 9.44
C LEU A 78 5.55 -6.42 8.27
N ALA A 79 4.74 -7.01 7.37
CA ALA A 79 4.32 -6.38 6.12
C ALA A 79 5.49 -5.87 5.26
N SER A 80 6.67 -6.49 5.38
CA SER A 80 7.92 -6.11 4.70
C SER A 80 8.50 -4.74 5.10
N GLY A 81 8.09 -4.22 6.27
CA GLY A 81 8.71 -3.06 6.93
C GLY A 81 9.35 -3.43 8.27
N ASP A 82 9.82 -2.41 9.01
CA ASP A 82 10.54 -2.57 10.29
C ASP A 82 9.62 -2.37 11.52
N GLU A 83 8.34 -1.99 11.32
CA GLU A 83 7.40 -1.63 12.41
C GLU A 83 7.95 -0.59 13.42
N LEU A 84 8.95 0.18 13.01
CA LEU A 84 9.55 1.27 13.76
C LEU A 84 9.44 2.57 12.96
N ALA A 85 9.24 3.68 13.68
CA ALA A 85 9.29 5.00 13.05
C ALA A 85 10.66 5.28 12.40
N LEU A 86 11.74 4.92 13.11
CA LEU A 86 13.12 5.07 12.67
C LEU A 86 13.86 3.76 12.91
N SER A 87 14.43 3.20 11.85
CA SER A 87 15.07 1.88 11.89
C SER A 87 16.35 1.85 12.72
N ILE A 88 16.68 0.68 13.26
CA ILE A 88 17.96 0.41 13.91
C ILE A 88 18.90 -0.25 12.90
N GLY A 89 20.03 0.37 12.61
CA GLY A 89 21.01 -0.19 11.68
C GLY A 89 21.81 -1.34 12.28
N THR A 90 23.08 -1.43 11.89
CA THR A 90 24.02 -2.39 12.45
C THR A 90 24.18 -2.24 13.97
N GLY A 91 24.45 -3.34 14.65
CA GLY A 91 24.53 -3.48 16.10
C GLY A 91 23.18 -3.69 16.79
N GLY A 92 22.07 -3.57 16.07
CA GLY A 92 20.74 -3.85 16.60
C GLY A 92 20.46 -5.35 16.77
N MET A 93 19.58 -5.68 17.72
CA MET A 93 19.12 -7.05 17.95
C MET A 93 17.59 -7.11 17.98
N GLY A 94 17.01 -8.28 17.69
CA GLY A 94 15.56 -8.47 17.64
C GLY A 94 14.95 -8.14 16.28
N LEU A 95 13.62 -8.18 16.20
CA LEU A 95 12.82 -7.96 14.99
C LEU A 95 11.67 -7.00 15.33
N GLY A 96 11.30 -6.10 14.42
CA GLY A 96 10.11 -5.25 14.59
C GLY A 96 10.10 -4.41 15.87
N PRO A 97 8.96 -4.33 16.58
CA PRO A 97 8.83 -3.60 17.83
C PRO A 97 9.77 -4.09 18.94
N GLN A 98 10.28 -5.31 18.85
CA GLN A 98 11.21 -5.90 19.82
C GLN A 98 12.67 -5.53 19.54
N ARG A 99 12.95 -4.71 18.52
CA ARG A 99 14.32 -4.31 18.18
C ARG A 99 14.95 -3.45 19.27
N GLN A 100 16.18 -3.80 19.63
CA GLN A 100 16.97 -3.13 20.65
C GLN A 100 18.19 -2.46 20.02
N MET A 101 18.52 -1.27 20.52
CA MET A 101 19.65 -0.48 20.04
C MET A 101 20.97 -1.09 20.53
N GLY A 102 21.94 -1.21 19.63
CA GLY A 102 23.32 -1.57 20.01
C GLY A 102 24.01 -0.44 20.76
N VAL A 103 24.99 -0.78 21.60
CA VAL A 103 25.78 0.22 22.34
C VAL A 103 26.50 1.15 21.37
N GLY A 104 26.33 2.47 21.57
CA GLY A 104 26.96 3.50 20.72
C GLY A 104 26.42 3.56 19.29
N ARG A 105 25.22 3.01 19.05
CA ARG A 105 24.53 3.10 17.75
C ARG A 105 23.43 4.14 17.79
N GLU A 106 23.16 4.74 16.64
CA GLU A 106 22.08 5.68 16.43
C GLU A 106 21.02 5.06 15.52
N ARG A 107 19.80 5.61 15.56
CA ARG A 107 18.75 5.22 14.62
C ARG A 107 19.10 5.76 13.23
N ILE A 108 18.76 4.98 12.22
CA ILE A 108 18.74 5.47 10.85
C ILE A 108 17.70 6.59 10.79
N PRO A 109 18.04 7.79 10.27
CA PRO A 109 17.18 8.97 10.35
C PRO A 109 16.00 8.93 9.34
N ARG A 110 15.50 7.73 9.03
CA ARG A 110 14.36 7.48 8.17
C ARG A 110 13.68 6.16 8.51
N ASN A 111 12.43 6.06 8.09
CA ASN A 111 11.65 4.82 8.13
C ASN A 111 12.14 3.81 7.07
N ALA A 112 11.95 2.52 7.33
CA ALA A 112 12.07 1.47 6.32
C ALA A 112 10.68 1.19 5.70
N PRO A 113 10.43 1.63 4.45
CA PRO A 113 9.14 1.39 3.80
C PRO A 113 8.97 -0.10 3.45
N GLU A 114 7.74 -0.53 3.25
CA GLU A 114 7.43 -1.85 2.72
C GLU A 114 8.04 -2.06 1.31
N VAL A 115 8.54 -3.26 1.03
CA VAL A 115 9.08 -3.62 -0.29
C VAL A 115 8.04 -4.27 -1.22
N PHE A 116 6.83 -4.54 -0.72
CA PHE A 116 5.74 -5.04 -1.55
C PHE A 116 5.44 -4.10 -2.73
N ASN A 117 5.22 -4.70 -3.89
CA ASN A 117 4.91 -4.01 -5.16
C ASN A 117 5.98 -3.02 -5.66
N ARG A 118 7.15 -2.89 -5.01
CA ARG A 118 8.23 -2.00 -5.46
C ARG A 118 8.92 -2.44 -6.76
N GLY A 119 8.61 -3.65 -7.25
CA GLY A 119 9.01 -4.13 -8.58
C GLY A 119 8.10 -3.68 -9.74
N ALA A 120 7.05 -2.92 -9.46
CA ALA A 120 6.14 -2.37 -10.49
C ALA A 120 6.87 -1.45 -11.47
N ALA A 121 6.50 -1.47 -12.75
CA ALA A 121 7.09 -0.60 -13.77
C ALA A 121 6.77 0.90 -13.55
N GLU A 122 5.66 1.16 -12.85
CA GLU A 122 5.23 2.49 -12.42
C GLU A 122 6.09 3.03 -11.26
N TRP A 123 6.75 2.15 -10.50
CA TRP A 123 7.58 2.53 -9.36
C TRP A 123 8.95 3.03 -9.82
N ARG A 124 9.09 4.34 -10.03
CA ARG A 124 10.33 4.94 -10.58
C ARG A 124 11.24 5.60 -9.55
N THR A 125 10.79 5.74 -8.31
CA THR A 125 11.53 6.45 -7.24
C THR A 125 11.42 5.66 -5.94
N MET A 126 12.53 5.19 -5.38
CA MET A 126 12.50 4.34 -4.17
C MET A 126 12.37 5.12 -2.86
N PHE A 127 12.97 6.31 -2.78
CA PHE A 127 13.02 7.10 -1.56
C PHE A 127 12.51 8.53 -1.83
N TRP A 128 11.67 9.04 -0.94
CA TRP A 128 11.11 10.39 -1.03
C TRP A 128 12.08 11.46 -0.50
N ASP A 129 13.12 11.04 0.23
CA ASP A 129 14.09 11.85 0.98
C ASP A 129 15.52 11.73 0.41
N SER A 130 15.63 11.54 -0.91
CA SER A 130 16.91 11.40 -1.63
C SER A 130 17.65 12.73 -1.79
#